data_AF-A0A4S4K9N9-F1
#
_entry.id   AF-A0A4S4K9N9-F1
#
_cell.length_a   1.000
_cell.length_b   1.000
_cell.length_c   1.000
_cell.angle_alpha   90.00
_cell.angle_beta   90.00
_cell.angle_gamma   90.00
#
_symmetry.space_group_name_H-M   'P 1'
#
loop_
_entity.id
_entity.type
_entity.pdbx_description
1 polymer ?
#
loop_
_entity_poly.entity_id
_entity_poly.type
_entity_poly.pdbx_seq_one_letter_code
_entity_poly.pdbx_strand_id
1 'polypeptide(L)' 'MLTGIRVAVSRCQAKIRRPLTEEDYTAAHKYSFDFAGNELTPSTKYDFKFKDYAPWVFRELREEYFTWIRPTTYSH' A
#
# COMPACT_ATOMS: atom_id res chain seq x y z
N MET A 1 0.76 3.08 12.85
CA MET A 1 -0.08 2.19 12.01
C MET A 1 -0.43 2.82 10.65
N LEU A 2 -1.01 4.03 10.59
CA LEU A 2 -1.37 4.72 9.33
C LEU A 2 -0.17 4.93 8.38
N THR A 3 1.02 5.21 8.94
CA THR A 3 2.28 5.34 8.19
C THR A 3 2.62 4.06 7.42
N GLY A 4 2.41 2.89 8.02
CA GLY A 4 2.67 1.60 7.38
C GLY A 4 1.77 1.37 6.16
N ILE A 5 0.48 1.70 6.30
CA ILE A 5 -0.50 1.61 5.20
C ILE A 5 -0.11 2.56 4.06
N ARG A 6 0.20 3.83 4.37
CA ARG A 6 0.58 4.82 3.34
C ARG A 6 1.81 4.37 2.56
N VAL A 7 2.85 3.88 3.25
CA VAL A 7 4.10 3.42 2.61
C VAL A 7 3.85 2.16 1.77
N ALA A 8 3.11 1.19 2.29
CA ALA A 8 2.81 -0.06 1.58
C ALA A 8 2.01 0.20 0.30
N VAL A 9 0.95 1.01 0.37
CA VAL A 9 0.13 1.38 -0.79
C VAL A 9 0.93 2.18 -1.81
N SER A 10 1.71 3.17 -1.37
CA SER A 10 2.57 3.97 -2.25
C SER A 10 3.58 3.11 -3.03
N ARG A 11 4.24 2.16 -2.36
CA ARG A 11 5.18 1.22 -3.01
C ARG A 11 4.51 0.29 -4.02
N CYS A 12 3.26 -0.11 -3.79
CA CYS A 12 2.53 -0.96 -4.72
C CYS A 12 1.97 -0.17 -5.91
N GLN A 13 1.61 1.09 -5.70
CA GLN A 13 1.12 1.98 -6.75
C GLN A 13 2.24 2.50 -7.67
N ALA A 14 3.46 2.64 -7.16
CA ALA A 14 4.62 3.05 -7.96
C ALA A 14 5.05 1.99 -9.01
N LYS A 15 4.61 0.73 -8.88
CA LYS A 15 4.95 -0.35 -9.81
C LYS A 15 3.98 -0.40 -10.99
N ILE A 16 4.51 -0.63 -12.19
CA ILE A 16 3.74 -0.77 -13.44
C ILE A 16 2.67 -1.84 -13.27
N ARG A 17 1.49 -1.58 -13.86
CA ARG A 17 0.36 -2.50 -13.82
C ARG A 17 0.70 -3.78 -14.60
N ARG A 18 0.44 -4.92 -13.98
CA ARG A 18 0.63 -6.26 -14.54
C ARG A 18 -0.55 -7.15 -14.11
N PRO A 19 -0.94 -8.16 -14.90
CA PRO A 19 -1.98 -9.11 -14.51
C PRO A 19 -1.56 -9.89 -13.26
N LEU A 20 -2.54 -10.26 -12.43
CA LEU A 20 -2.30 -11.08 -11.24
C LEU A 20 -1.89 -12.50 -11.63
N THR A 21 -0.94 -13.03 -10.86
CA THR A 21 -0.51 -14.43 -10.92
C THR A 21 -0.87 -15.13 -9.61
N GLU A 22 -0.96 -16.46 -9.61
CA GLU A 22 -1.29 -17.24 -8.39
C GLU A 22 -0.30 -16.97 -7.24
N GLU A 23 0.95 -16.66 -7.58
CA GLU A 23 2.01 -16.29 -6.63
C GLU A 23 1.68 -15.01 -5.85
N ASP A 24 0.96 -14.06 -6.48
CA ASP A 24 0.62 -12.77 -5.86
C ASP A 24 -0.38 -12.92 -4.69
N TYR A 25 -1.14 -14.04 -4.62
CA TYR A 25 -2.06 -14.32 -3.51
C TYR A 25 -1.35 -14.75 -2.23
N THR A 26 -0.16 -15.31 -2.34
CA THR A 26 0.66 -15.74 -1.19
C THR A 26 1.76 -14.75 -0.84
N ALA A 27 1.99 -13.76 -1.71
CA ALA A 27 3.00 -12.72 -1.50
C ALA A 27 2.74 -11.94 -0.21
N ALA A 28 3.79 -11.75 0.60
CA ALA A 28 3.74 -10.93 1.79
C ALA A 28 4.99 -10.07 1.92
N HIS A 29 4.81 -8.76 2.09
CA HIS A 29 5.89 -7.82 2.33
C HIS A 29 5.93 -7.43 3.80
N LYS A 30 7.10 -7.63 4.42
CA LYS A 30 7.36 -7.23 5.80
C LYS A 30 8.14 -5.92 5.78
N TYR A 31 7.60 -4.91 6.43
CA TYR A 31 8.26 -3.63 6.66
C TYR A 31 8.58 -3.51 8.15
N SER A 32 9.83 -3.17 8.44
CA SER A 32 10.24 -2.79 9.79
C SER A 32 10.44 -1.28 9.77
N PHE A 33 9.73 -0.57 10.64
CA PHE A 33 9.91 0.86 10.83
C PHE A 33 10.62 1.07 12.16
N ASP A 34 11.88 1.51 12.08
CA ASP A 34 12.70 1.87 13.21
C ASP A 34 12.59 3.38 13.53
N PHE A 35 12.99 3.74 14.75
CA PHE A 35 12.93 5.11 15.25
C PHE A 35 13.87 6.07 14.50
N ALA A 36 14.88 5.56 13.80
CA ALA A 36 16.01 6.30 13.26
C ALA A 36 15.92 6.47 11.73
N GLY A 37 14.91 7.18 11.23
CA GLY A 37 14.77 7.48 9.80
C GLY A 37 14.38 8.94 9.58
N ASN A 38 15.37 9.81 9.54
CA ASN A 38 15.35 11.27 9.45
C ASN A 38 14.16 11.95 8.70
N GLU A 39 13.71 13.04 9.33
CA GLU A 39 12.98 14.23 8.83
C GLU A 39 11.48 14.18 8.43
N LEU A 40 10.68 14.98 9.16
CA LEU A 40 9.33 15.51 8.87
C LEU A 40 8.07 14.80 9.44
N THR A 41 8.16 13.98 10.48
CA THR A 41 6.98 13.82 11.37
C THR A 41 7.38 13.55 12.82
N PRO A 42 7.04 14.44 13.78
CA PRO A 42 7.44 14.24 15.17
C PRO A 42 6.61 13.13 15.81
N SER A 43 7.29 12.13 16.36
CA SER A 43 6.83 11.28 17.47
C SER A 43 5.74 10.22 17.22
N THR A 44 6.02 9.18 16.42
CA THR A 44 5.44 7.85 16.73
C THR A 44 6.41 7.09 17.64
N LYS A 45 6.13 7.07 18.95
CA LYS A 45 6.95 6.48 20.02
C LYS A 45 7.08 4.94 19.98
N TYR A 46 6.76 4.28 18.87
CA TYR A 46 6.63 2.82 18.82
C TYR A 46 7.32 2.24 17.59
N ASP A 47 8.23 1.29 17.81
CA ASP A 47 8.70 0.38 16.78
C ASP A 47 7.55 -0.54 16.39
N PHE A 48 7.24 -0.62 15.10
CA PHE A 48 6.22 -1.55 14.64
C PHE A 48 6.63 -2.23 13.35
N LYS A 49 6.35 -3.53 13.30
CA LYS A 49 6.49 -4.34 12.11
C LYS A 49 5.14 -4.34 11.41
N PHE A 50 5.13 -3.97 10.14
CA PHE A 50 3.95 -3.98 9.30
C PHE A 50 4.07 -5.12 8.29
N LYS A 51 3.05 -5.97 8.21
CA LYS A 51 3.00 -7.05 7.22
C LYS A 51 1.84 -6.77 6.26
N ASP A 52 2.20 -6.57 5.00
CA ASP A 52 1.29 -6.33 3.90
C ASP A 52 1.12 -7.63 3.13
N TYR A 53 -0.09 -8.19 3.13
CA TYR A 53 -0.40 -9.46 2.47
C TYR A 53 -1.07 -9.19 1.13
N ALA A 54 -0.75 -10.01 0.13
CA ALA A 54 -1.32 -9.94 -1.22
C ALA A 54 -1.41 -8.50 -1.78
N PRO A 55 -0.30 -7.73 -1.78
CA PRO A 55 -0.31 -6.30 -2.09
C PRO A 55 -0.94 -5.96 -3.45
N TRP A 56 -0.71 -6.82 -4.45
CA TRP A 56 -1.22 -6.65 -5.80
C TRP A 56 -2.71 -6.96 -5.89
N VAL A 57 -3.17 -8.00 -5.20
CA VAL A 57 -4.59 -8.38 -5.15
C VAL A 57 -5.39 -7.24 -4.54
N PHE A 58 -4.95 -6.68 -3.41
CA PHE A 58 -5.62 -5.54 -2.80
C PHE A 58 -5.51 -4.25 -3.63
N ARG A 59 -4.51 -4.13 -4.50
CA ARG A 59 -4.45 -3.00 -5.44
C ARG A 59 -5.51 -3.14 -6.52
N GLU A 60 -5.62 -4.30 -7.16
CA GLU A 60 -6.66 -4.53 -8.15
C GLU A 60 -8.05 -4.41 -7.54
N LEU A 61 -8.29 -4.95 -6.34
CA LEU A 61 -9.55 -4.75 -5.63
C LEU A 61 -9.86 -3.27 -5.40
N ARG A 62 -8.86 -2.44 -5.05
CA ARG A 62 -9.03 -0.99 -4.90
C ARG A 62 -9.34 -0.29 -6.21
N GLU A 63 -8.76 -0.73 -7.32
CA GLU A 63 -8.95 -0.14 -8.64
C GLU A 63 -10.24 -0.64 -9.32
N GLU A 64 -10.68 -1.86 -9.09
CA GLU A 64 -11.87 -2.41 -9.74
C GLU A 64 -13.15 -2.04 -8.97
N TYR A 65 -13.14 -2.21 -7.65
CA TYR A 65 -14.37 -2.05 -6.84
C TYR A 65 -14.55 -0.63 -6.29
N PHE A 66 -13.47 0.13 -6.07
CA PHE A 66 -13.55 1.47 -5.46
C PHE A 66 -13.35 2.60 -6.47
N THR A 67 -13.23 2.30 -7.76
CA THR A 67 -13.16 3.33 -8.81
C THR A 67 -14.41 4.21 -8.87
N TRP A 68 -15.58 3.69 -8.46
CA TRP A 68 -16.81 4.48 -8.37
C TRP A 68 -16.75 5.61 -7.32
N ILE A 69 -15.80 5.56 -6.37
CA ILE A 69 -15.62 6.58 -5.33
C ILE A 69 -14.61 7.67 -5.77
N ARG A 70 -13.98 7.53 -6.95
CA ARG A 70 -13.04 8.54 -7.47
C ARG A 70 -13.85 9.67 -8.13
N PRO A 71 -13.72 10.95 -7.69
CA PRO A 71 -14.48 12.07 -8.26
C PRO A 71 -14.11 12.45 -9.71
N THR A 72 -13.23 11.71 -10.38
CA THR A 72 -12.57 12.15 -11.63
C THR A 72 -13.11 11.50 -12.90
N THR A 73 -14.25 10.81 -12.86
CA THR A 73 -14.90 10.27 -14.08
C THR A 73 -16.29 10.86 -14.28
N TYR A 74 -16.35 12.18 -14.44
CA TYR A 74 -17.41 12.85 -15.21
C TYR A 74 -16.77 13.96 -16.05
N SER A 75 -16.27 13.58 -17.21
CA SER A 75 -15.98 14.48 -18.33
C SER A 75 -16.20 13.68 -19.61
N HIS A 76 -17.47 13.54 -19.95
CA HIS A 76 -17.97 13.35 -21.31
C HIS A 76 -19.14 14.30 -21.49
#